data_AF-A0A2E3P0J8-F1
#
_entry.id   AF-A0A2E3P0J8-F1
#
_cell.length_a   1.000
_cell.length_b   1.000
_cell.length_c   1.000
_cell.angle_alpha   90.00
_cell.angle_beta   90.00
_cell.angle_gamma   90.00
#
_symmetry.space_group_name_H-M   'P 1'
#
loop_
_entity.id
_entity.type
_entity.pdbx_description
1 polymer ?
#
loop_
_entity_poly.entity_id
_entity_poly.type
_entity_poly.pdbx_seq_one_letter_code
_entity_poly.pdbx_strand_id
1 'polypeptide(L)'
;MPNFNGRPGLIAVVFATVSLGVAVLSPAAAQEIRDEKQCLQVMTDTTQAVDENPAVEGKSEEILLKVMELAKERCKEKQFDNAKDLLLLVRTMVAAE
;
A
#
# COMPACT_ATOMS: atom_id res chain seq x y z
N MET A 1 -56.03 3.98 4.54
CA MET A 1 -55.72 5.27 5.19
C MET A 1 -55.03 4.98 6.54
N PRO A 2 -53.70 5.03 6.64
CA PRO A 2 -53.04 5.00 7.95
C PRO A 2 -52.89 6.43 8.52
N ASN A 3 -53.43 6.62 9.73
CA ASN A 3 -53.36 7.83 10.54
C ASN A 3 -52.09 7.74 11.41
N PHE A 4 -51.06 8.55 11.13
CA PHE A 4 -49.83 8.61 11.93
C PHE A 4 -49.94 9.71 12.99
N ASN A 5 -50.27 9.31 14.22
CA ASN A 5 -50.31 10.17 15.40
C ASN A 5 -48.99 10.04 16.18
N GLY A 6 -48.20 11.12 16.19
CA GLY A 6 -47.34 11.61 17.26
C GLY A 6 -46.40 10.67 18.02
N ARG A 7 -45.08 10.89 17.87
CA ARG A 7 -44.20 11.49 18.91
C ARG A 7 -42.75 11.61 18.39
N PRO A 8 -42.13 12.81 18.40
CA PRO A 8 -40.73 12.98 18.05
C PRO A 8 -39.87 12.60 19.27
N GLY A 9 -39.49 11.33 19.35
CA GLY A 9 -38.46 10.85 20.27
C GLY A 9 -37.08 11.14 19.69
N LEU A 10 -36.57 12.32 20.03
CA LEU A 10 -35.23 12.80 19.70
C LEU A 10 -34.21 11.92 20.44
N ILE A 11 -33.80 10.81 19.83
CA ILE A 11 -32.62 10.05 20.28
C ILE A 11 -31.54 10.33 19.24
N ALA A 12 -30.84 11.45 19.44
CA ALA A 12 -29.58 11.73 18.78
C ALA A 12 -28.55 10.72 19.31
N VAL A 13 -28.45 9.55 18.67
CA VAL A 13 -27.30 8.67 18.89
C VAL A 13 -26.14 9.30 18.15
N VAL A 14 -25.36 10.10 18.87
CA VAL A 14 -24.01 10.49 18.46
C VAL A 14 -23.19 9.21 18.49
N PHE A 15 -23.24 8.45 17.40
CA PHE A 15 -22.22 7.45 17.11
C PHE A 15 -20.95 8.23 16.81
N ALA A 16 -20.16 8.48 17.86
CA ALA A 16 -18.76 8.76 17.74
C ALA A 16 -18.10 7.49 17.18
N THR A 17 -18.20 7.31 15.86
CA THR A 17 -17.26 6.44 15.16
C THR A 17 -15.92 7.12 15.27
N VAL A 18 -15.19 6.76 16.33
CA VAL A 18 -13.74 6.76 16.27
C VAL A 18 -13.40 5.80 15.15
N SER A 19 -13.45 6.29 13.92
CA SER A 19 -12.69 5.73 12.82
C SER A 19 -11.24 5.93 13.21
N LEU A 20 -10.76 5.02 14.05
CA LEU A 20 -9.40 4.56 14.01
C LEU A 20 -9.18 4.34 12.51
N GLY A 21 -8.51 5.31 11.89
CA GLY A 21 -7.97 5.17 10.56
C GLY A 21 -6.93 4.07 10.71
N VAL A 22 -7.41 2.82 10.71
CA VAL A 22 -6.64 1.72 10.20
C VAL A 22 -6.38 2.18 8.79
N ALA A 23 -5.21 2.79 8.57
CA ALA A 23 -4.65 2.90 7.25
C ALA A 23 -4.68 1.46 6.77
N VAL A 24 -5.69 1.15 5.96
CA VAL A 24 -5.72 -0.06 5.17
C VAL A 24 -4.53 0.16 4.27
N LEU A 25 -3.36 -0.28 4.74
CA LEU A 25 -2.19 -0.56 3.94
C LEU A 25 -2.73 -1.49 2.88
N SER A 26 -3.19 -0.87 1.79
CA SER A 26 -3.69 -1.59 0.65
C SER A 26 -2.58 -2.58 0.33
N PRO A 27 -2.89 -3.86 0.07
CA PRO A 27 -1.89 -4.82 -0.34
C PRO A 27 -1.40 -4.40 -1.73
N ALA A 28 -0.55 -3.38 -1.77
CA ALA A 28 -0.02 -2.74 -2.95
C ALA A 28 0.92 -3.70 -3.70
N ALA A 29 1.19 -4.88 -3.14
CA ALA A 29 1.96 -5.96 -3.73
C ALA A 29 1.21 -6.66 -4.89
N ALA A 30 -0.12 -6.52 -4.96
CA ALA A 30 -0.93 -7.21 -5.97
C ALA A 30 -1.53 -6.27 -7.05
N GLN A 31 -1.17 -4.98 -7.07
CA GLN A 31 -1.64 -4.10 -8.12
C GLN A 31 -0.84 -4.36 -9.40
N GLU A 32 -1.51 -4.85 -10.45
CA GLU A 32 -0.98 -4.83 -11.81
C GLU A 32 -0.50 -3.41 -12.12
N ILE A 33 0.80 -3.26 -12.41
CA ILE A 33 1.37 -2.01 -12.87
C ILE A 33 1.09 -1.93 -14.37
N ARG A 34 0.16 -1.05 -14.78
CA ARG A 34 -0.24 -0.85 -16.18
C ARG A 34 0.27 0.47 -16.75
N ASP A 35 0.69 1.39 -15.88
CA ASP A 35 1.19 2.69 -16.27
C ASP A 35 2.29 3.20 -15.31
N GLU A 36 2.99 4.23 -15.75
CA GLU A 36 4.12 4.83 -15.03
C GLU A 36 3.71 5.39 -13.67
N LYS A 37 2.50 5.94 -13.55
CA LYS A 37 2.01 6.50 -12.28
C LYS A 37 1.82 5.39 -11.25
N GLN A 38 1.25 4.26 -11.67
CA GLN A 38 1.16 3.08 -10.81
C GLN A 38 2.55 2.55 -10.44
N CYS A 39 3.50 2.55 -11.38
CA CYS A 39 4.87 2.07 -11.12
C CYS A 39 5.56 2.92 -10.04
N LEU A 40 5.43 4.25 -10.13
CA LEU A 40 5.96 5.18 -9.14
C LEU A 40 5.28 5.05 -7.78
N GLN A 41 3.98 4.79 -7.77
CA GLN A 41 3.23 4.57 -6.54
C GLN A 41 3.68 3.29 -5.84
N VAL A 42 3.75 2.15 -6.56
CA VAL A 42 4.21 0.88 -6.01
C VAL A 42 5.67 0.97 -5.56
N MET A 43 6.52 1.67 -6.31
CA MET A 43 7.90 1.99 -5.90
C MET A 43 7.92 2.72 -4.54
N THR A 44 7.10 3.77 -4.38
CA THR A 44 7.05 4.56 -3.15
C THR A 44 6.58 3.72 -1.97
N ASP A 45 5.50 2.96 -2.16
CA ASP A 45 4.95 2.06 -1.14
C ASP A 45 5.94 0.93 -0.78
N THR A 46 6.83 0.55 -1.71
CA THR A 46 7.86 -0.47 -1.47
C THR A 46 9.04 0.11 -0.72
N THR A 47 9.51 1.33 -1.10
CA THR A 47 10.53 2.06 -0.33
C THR A 47 10.09 2.24 1.11
N GLN A 48 8.85 2.70 1.32
CA GLN A 48 8.32 2.92 2.65
C GLN A 48 8.28 1.62 3.47
N ALA A 49 7.89 0.50 2.87
CA ALA A 49 7.91 -0.80 3.55
C ALA A 49 9.32 -1.26 3.95
N VAL A 50 10.34 -0.90 3.15
CA VAL A 50 11.76 -1.14 3.50
C VAL A 50 12.18 -0.24 4.67
N ASP A 51 11.89 1.06 4.59
CA ASP A 51 12.25 2.04 5.64
C ASP A 51 11.55 1.75 6.99
N GLU A 52 10.31 1.25 6.94
CA GLU A 52 9.53 0.90 8.13
C GLU A 52 9.95 -0.45 8.76
N ASN A 53 10.78 -1.25 8.09
CA ASN A 53 11.25 -2.54 8.60
C ASN A 53 12.73 -2.50 9.03
N PRO A 54 13.03 -2.31 10.34
CA PRO A 54 14.40 -2.30 10.85
C PRO A 54 15.12 -3.65 10.73
N ALA A 55 14.41 -4.75 10.48
CA ALA A 55 15.02 -6.07 10.24
C ALA A 55 15.81 -6.12 8.92
N VAL A 56 15.56 -5.15 8.03
CA VAL A 56 16.20 -5.06 6.72
C VAL A 56 17.58 -4.38 6.79
N GLU A 57 17.88 -3.65 7.87
CA GLU A 57 19.16 -2.96 8.05
C GLU A 57 20.34 -3.96 8.03
N GLY A 58 21.28 -3.77 7.08
CA GLY A 58 22.48 -4.59 6.97
C GLY A 58 22.68 -5.22 5.59
N LYS A 59 22.88 -6.56 5.54
CA LYS A 59 23.26 -7.25 4.28
C LYS A 59 22.16 -7.26 3.23
N SER A 60 20.90 -7.30 3.65
CA SER A 60 19.75 -7.33 2.74
C SER A 60 19.44 -5.94 2.16
N GLU A 61 19.75 -4.86 2.89
CA GLU A 61 19.57 -3.47 2.46
C GLU A 61 20.27 -3.15 1.12
N GLU A 62 21.54 -3.51 0.96
CA GLU A 62 22.29 -3.23 -0.29
C GLU A 62 21.65 -3.95 -1.50
N ILE A 63 21.18 -5.17 -1.30
CA ILE A 63 20.51 -5.96 -2.34
C ILE A 63 19.16 -5.31 -2.67
N LEU A 64 18.39 -4.92 -1.66
CA LEU A 64 17.08 -4.30 -1.86
C LEU A 64 17.19 -2.95 -2.56
N LEU A 65 18.19 -2.13 -2.22
CA LEU A 65 18.49 -0.88 -2.92
C LEU A 65 18.82 -1.12 -4.40
N LYS A 66 19.64 -2.12 -4.72
CA LYS A 66 19.96 -2.49 -6.11
C LYS A 66 18.73 -2.98 -6.88
N VAL A 67 17.88 -3.80 -6.24
CA VAL A 67 16.65 -4.30 -6.88
C VAL A 67 15.64 -3.15 -7.07
N MET A 68 15.53 -2.23 -6.11
CA MET A 68 14.71 -1.02 -6.21
C MET A 68 15.18 -0.08 -7.33
N GLU A 69 16.50 0.08 -7.49
CA GLU A 69 17.06 0.86 -8.59
C GLU A 69 16.76 0.21 -9.95
N LEU A 70 16.91 -1.10 -10.06
CA LEU A 70 16.55 -1.85 -11.25
C LEU A 70 15.05 -1.74 -11.56
N ALA A 71 14.18 -1.85 -10.55
CA ALA A 71 12.74 -1.67 -10.71
C ALA A 71 12.39 -0.27 -11.24
N LYS A 72 13.09 0.77 -10.77
CA LYS A 72 12.94 2.14 -11.26
C LYS A 72 13.34 2.28 -12.73
N GLU A 73 14.42 1.62 -13.15
CA GLU A 73 14.81 1.57 -14.56
C GLU A 73 13.74 0.88 -15.41
N ARG A 74 13.23 -0.27 -14.96
CA ARG A 74 12.13 -0.98 -15.64
C ARG A 74 10.86 -0.15 -15.76
N CYS A 75 10.52 0.64 -14.73
CA CYS A 75 9.43 1.62 -14.82
C CYS A 75 9.66 2.64 -15.94
N LYS A 76 10.87 3.20 -16.06
CA LYS A 76 11.22 4.18 -17.11
C LYS A 76 11.22 3.57 -18.51
N GLU A 77 11.65 2.32 -18.63
CA GLU A 77 11.62 1.55 -19.88
C GLU A 77 10.21 1.07 -20.26
N LYS A 78 9.18 1.40 -19.47
CA LYS A 78 7.79 0.93 -19.62
C LYS A 78 7.67 -0.60 -19.55
N GLN A 79 8.65 -1.26 -18.95
CA GLN A 79 8.64 -2.69 -18.67
C GLN A 79 7.96 -2.96 -17.34
N PHE A 80 6.65 -2.67 -17.29
CA PHE A 80 5.89 -2.67 -16.04
C PHE A 80 5.77 -4.05 -15.38
N ASP A 81 5.69 -5.12 -16.17
CA ASP A 81 5.71 -6.49 -15.64
C ASP A 81 7.04 -6.83 -14.95
N ASN A 82 8.16 -6.45 -15.57
CA ASN A 82 9.49 -6.64 -14.98
C ASN A 82 9.64 -5.80 -13.70
N ALA A 83 9.16 -4.56 -13.71
CA ALA A 83 9.17 -3.71 -12.53
C ALA A 83 8.34 -4.30 -11.39
N LYS A 84 7.16 -4.85 -11.70
CA LYS A 84 6.28 -5.52 -10.74
C LYS A 84 6.96 -6.72 -10.10
N ASP A 85 7.61 -7.58 -10.89
CA ASP A 85 8.27 -8.77 -10.36
C ASP A 85 9.44 -8.40 -9.44
N LEU A 86 10.20 -7.35 -9.78
CA LEU A 86 11.28 -6.83 -8.94
C LEU A 86 10.75 -6.22 -7.64
N LEU A 87 9.67 -5.42 -7.69
CA LEU A 87 9.07 -4.81 -6.49
C LEU A 87 8.40 -5.86 -5.59
N LEU A 88 7.83 -6.90 -6.18
CA LEU A 88 7.32 -8.05 -5.45
C LEU A 88 8.46 -8.78 -4.73
N LEU A 89 9.59 -9.01 -5.41
CA LEU A 89 10.77 -9.61 -4.81
C LEU A 89 11.23 -8.82 -3.57
N VAL A 90 11.36 -7.49 -3.70
CA VAL A 90 11.75 -6.61 -2.58
C VAL A 90 10.78 -6.79 -1.40
N ARG A 91 9.47 -6.74 -1.65
CA ARG A 91 8.48 -6.95 -0.58
C ARG A 91 8.52 -8.33 0.04
N THR A 92 8.76 -9.38 -0.75
CA THR A 92 8.90 -10.74 -0.20
C THR A 92 10.13 -10.90 0.67
N MET A 93 11.23 -10.23 0.32
CA MET A 93 12.44 -10.19 1.15
C MET A 93 12.18 -9.43 2.44
N VAL A 94 11.59 -8.23 2.36
CA VAL A 94 11.21 -7.44 3.55
C VAL A 94 10.25 -8.20 4.46
N ALA A 95 9.32 -8.99 3.91
CA ALA A 95 8.40 -9.80 4.70
C ALA A 95 9.02 -11.08 5.27
N ALA A 96 10.21 -11.47 4.79
CA ALA A 96 10.92 -12.66 5.25
C ALA A 96 11.93 -12.39 6.37
N GLU A 97 12.30 -11.12 6.58
CA GLU A 97 13.12 -10.63 7.70
C GLU A 97 12.25 -10.30 8.93
#